data_AF-A0A852RZN3-F1
#
_entry.id   AF-A0A852RZN3-F1
#
_cell.length_a   1.000
_cell.length_b   1.000
_cell.length_c   1.000
_cell.angle_alpha   90.00
_cell.angle_beta   90.00
_cell.angle_gamma   90.00
#
_symmetry.space_group_name_H-M   'P 1'
#
loop_
_entity.id
_entity.type
_entity.pdbx_description
1 polymer ?
#
loop_
_entity_poly.entity_id
_entity_poly.type
_entity_poly.pdbx_seq_one_letter_code
_entity_poly.pdbx_strand_id
1 'polypeptide(L)' 'MGDPKDQADWERRRKLAEIFGDVEPSVTSDERDDVAPETRESAGDRWLRSQVPPHHGS' A
#
# COMPACT_ATOMS: atom_id res chain seq x y z
N MET A 1 -21.44 -3.38 -29.94
CA MET A 1 -20.93 -2.15 -29.29
C MET A 1 -20.56 -2.53 -27.88
N GLY A 2 -19.31 -2.32 -27.47
CA GLY A 2 -18.82 -2.72 -26.14
C GLY A 2 -19.50 -1.92 -25.02
N ASP A 3 -19.59 -2.51 -23.84
CA ASP A 3 -20.26 -1.92 -22.69
C ASP A 3 -19.62 -0.57 -22.33
N PRO A 4 -20.41 0.45 -21.91
CA PRO A 4 -19.88 1.77 -21.53
C PRO A 4 -18.84 1.70 -20.40
N LYS A 5 -18.90 0.65 -19.57
CA LYS A 5 -17.97 0.41 -18.48
C LYS A 5 -16.59 0.00 -19.00
N ASP A 6 -16.54 -0.82 -20.05
CA ASP A 6 -15.29 -1.25 -20.67
C ASP A 6 -14.55 -0.08 -21.30
N GLN A 7 -15.28 0.87 -21.90
CA GLN A 7 -14.71 2.11 -22.43
C GLN A 7 -14.15 2.99 -21.31
N ALA A 8 -14.88 3.14 -20.20
CA ALA A 8 -14.41 3.92 -19.05
C ALA A 8 -13.17 3.30 -18.38
N ASP A 9 -13.12 1.97 -18.27
CA ASP A 9 -11.97 1.25 -17.71
C ASP A 9 -10.75 1.34 -18.64
N TRP A 10 -10.94 1.28 -19.96
CA TRP A 10 -9.87 1.53 -20.94
C TRP A 10 -9.32 2.96 -20.84
N GLU A 11 -10.16 3.98 -20.74
CA GLU A 11 -9.72 5.37 -20.59
C GLU A 11 -8.92 5.57 -19.30
N ARG A 12 -9.37 4.96 -18.19
CA ARG A 12 -8.68 5.01 -16.91
C ARG A 12 -7.30 4.37 -17.01
N ARG A 13 -7.19 3.17 -17.60
CA ARG A 13 -5.90 2.48 -17.80
C ARG A 13 -4.96 3.29 -18.67
N ARG A 14 -5.45 3.92 -19.74
CA ARG A 14 -4.65 4.79 -20.62
C ARG A 14 -4.06 5.99 -19.87
N LYS A 15 -4.86 6.69 -19.06
CA LYS A 15 -4.38 7.85 -18.27
C LYS A 15 -3.34 7.45 -17.23
N LEU A 16 -3.50 6.29 -16.61
CA LEU A 16 -2.51 5.77 -15.67
C LEU A 16 -1.20 5.42 -16.38
N ALA A 17 -1.26 4.77 -17.55
CA ALA A 17 -0.07 4.44 -18.32
C ALA A 17 0.68 5.67 -18.85
N GLU A 18 -0.02 6.77 -19.12
CA GLU A 18 0.60 8.05 -19.49
C GLU A 18 1.41 8.67 -18.34
N ILE A 19 0.98 8.47 -17.08
CA ILE A 19 1.62 9.02 -15.89
C ILE A 19 2.71 8.08 -15.35
N PHE A 20 2.42 6.77 -15.31
CA PHE A 20 3.21 5.76 -14.61
C PHE A 20 3.96 4.80 -15.55
N GLY A 21 3.66 4.82 -16.85
CA GLY A 21 4.13 3.83 -17.81
C GLY A 21 3.26 2.56 -17.84
N ASP A 22 3.53 1.69 -18.81
CA ASP A 22 2.81 0.41 -19.00
C ASP A 22 3.33 -0.72 -18.08
N VAL A 23 4.47 -0.49 -17.44
CA VAL A 23 5.13 -1.46 -16.56
C VAL A 23 4.92 -1.04 -15.11
N GLU A 24 4.26 -1.90 -14.33
CA GLU A 24 4.21 -1.77 -12.88
C GLU A 24 5.64 -1.86 -12.34
N PRO A 25 6.10 -0.91 -11.50
CA PRO A 25 7.42 -1.00 -10.88
C PRO A 25 7.50 -2.31 -10.06
N SER A 26 8.38 -3.22 -10.48
CA SER A 26 8.59 -4.45 -9.74
C SER A 26 9.41 -4.16 -8.49
N VAL A 27 8.90 -4.57 -7.34
CA VAL A 27 9.68 -4.63 -6.09
C VAL A 27 10.24 -6.03 -5.89
N THR A 28 11.41 -6.14 -5.26
CA THR A 28 12.02 -7.43 -4.94
C THR A 28 11.22 -8.16 -3.86
N SER A 29 11.44 -9.47 -3.70
CA SER A 29 10.72 -10.21 -2.65
C SER A 29 11.00 -9.69 -1.24
N ASP A 30 12.18 -9.12 -1.00
CA ASP A 30 12.57 -8.57 0.30
C ASP A 30 11.84 -7.26 0.65
N GLU A 31 11.29 -6.55 -0.35
CA GLU A 31 10.50 -5.32 -0.17
C GLU A 31 9.00 -5.60 0.00
N ARG A 32 8.56 -6.84 -0.25
CA ARG A 32 7.18 -7.24 -0.03
C ARG A 32 7.02 -7.58 1.45
N ASP A 33 6.19 -6.80 2.13
CA ASP A 33 5.66 -7.22 3.42
C ASP A 33 4.58 -8.28 3.15
N ASP A 34 5.00 -9.55 3.06
CA ASP A 34 4.13 -10.71 2.80
C ASP A 34 3.13 -10.97 3.95
N VAL A 35 3.20 -10.16 5.02
CA VAL A 35 2.33 -10.25 6.19
C VAL A 35 1.15 -9.32 5.97
N ALA A 36 -0.02 -9.89 5.65
CA ALA A 36 -1.29 -9.17 5.75
C ALA A 36 -1.35 -8.48 7.13
N PRO A 37 -1.87 -7.24 7.25
CA PRO A 37 -2.06 -6.60 8.54
C PRO A 37 -3.16 -7.35 9.29
N GLU A 38 -2.76 -8.46 9.91
CA GLU A 38 -3.54 -9.21 10.86
C GLU A 38 -3.93 -8.18 11.93
N THR A 39 -5.23 -8.09 12.18
CA THR A 39 -5.94 -7.20 13.08
C THR A 39 -5.58 -7.39 14.56
N ARG A 40 -4.35 -7.79 14.86
CA ARG A 40 -3.78 -8.03 16.18
C ARG A 40 -2.55 -7.16 16.31
N GLU A 41 -2.57 -6.27 17.30
CA GLU A 41 -1.43 -5.46 17.68
C GLU A 41 -0.16 -6.32 17.72
N SER A 42 0.83 -5.97 16.88
CA SER A 42 2.04 -6.77 16.76
C SER A 42 2.84 -6.73 18.08
N ALA A 43 3.67 -7.75 18.32
CA ALA A 43 4.56 -7.71 19.49
C ALA A 43 5.55 -6.52 19.43
N GLY A 44 5.94 -6.10 18.21
CA GLY A 44 6.78 -4.93 17.99
C GLY A 44 6.07 -3.63 18.35
N ASP A 45 4.80 -3.50 17.99
CA ASP A 45 3.94 -2.37 18.34
C ASP A 45 3.84 -2.15 19.85
N ARG A 46 3.62 -3.24 20.61
CA ARG A 46 3.58 -3.20 22.07
C ARG A 46 4.91 -2.79 22.68
N TRP A 47 6.01 -3.33 22.16
CA TRP A 47 7.35 -2.98 22.62
C TRP A 47 7.68 -1.51 22.33
N LEU A 48 7.29 -0.99 21.16
CA LEU A 48 7.55 0.40 20.78
C LEU A 48 6.78 1.38 21.69
N ARG A 49 5.51 1.08 21.99
CA ARG A 49 4.68 1.89 22.91
C ARG A 49 5.23 1.86 24.35
N SER A 50 5.91 0.80 24.76
CA SER A 50 6.54 0.73 26.09
C SER A 50 7.85 1.52 26.20
N GLN A 51 8.41 2.03 25.09
CA GLN A 51 9.63 2.84 25.09
C GLN A 51 9.37 4.34 25.29
N VAL A 52 8.14 4.77 25.52
CA VAL A 52 7.83 6.20 25.71
C VAL A 52 8.51 6.73 26.99
N PRO A 53 9.43 7.72 26.88
CA PRO A 53 10.10 8.28 28.05
C PRO A 53 9.12 9.02 28.98
N PRO A 54 9.36 9.02 30.30
CA PRO A 54 8.42 9.56 31.30
C PRO A 54 8.17 11.07 31.19
N HIS A 55 8.99 11.80 30.42
CA HIS A 55 8.86 13.24 30.19
C HIS A 55 8.01 13.58 28.96
N HIS A 56 7.48 12.59 28.25
CA HIS A 56 6.63 12.78 27.06
C HIS A 56 5.16 12.98 27.47
N GLY A 57 4.92 13.96 28.33
CA GLY A 57 3.62 14.26 28.92
C GLY A 57 3.71 15.53 29.75
N SER A 58 3.72 16.67 29.09
CA SER A 58 3.44 17.99 29.67
C SER A 58 2.68 18.82 28.65
#